data_AF-A0A2M7T7L7-F1
#
_entry.id   AF-A0A2M7T7L7-F1
#
_cell.length_a   1.000
_cell.length_b   1.000
_cell.length_c   1.000
_cell.angle_alpha   90.00
_cell.angle_beta   90.00
_cell.angle_gamma   90.00
#
_symmetry.space_group_name_H-M   'P 1'
#
loop_
_entity.id
_entity.type
_entity.pdbx_description
1 polymer ?
#
loop_
_entity_poly.entity_id
_entity_poly.type
_entity_poly.pdbx_seq_one_letter_code
_entity_poly.pdbx_strand_id
1 'polypeptide(L)'
;MLRQGKPSQYIGAALAGLAASVIGGFVLSMGFRGSLFVSLIFGLLVGEAVRRGARGNRGPAFMAIAAVTTLIGLLAAGYGFNPMGFVFALIIAGIAAYRLSE
;
A
#
# COMPACT_ATOMS: atom_id res chain seq x y z
N MET A 1 -1.04 -7.24 -23.30
CA MET A 1 -0.41 -5.90 -23.47
C MET A 1 -0.43 -5.17 -22.12
N LEU A 2 0.73 -4.93 -21.53
CA LEU A 2 0.84 -4.14 -20.30
C LEU A 2 0.55 -2.67 -20.66
N ARG A 3 -0.64 -2.14 -20.33
CA ARG A 3 -0.92 -0.71 -20.48
C ARG A 3 0.02 0.07 -19.56
N GLN A 4 1.02 0.74 -20.13
CA GLN A 4 1.84 1.68 -19.39
C GLN A 4 0.97 2.84 -18.89
N GLY A 5 1.13 3.20 -17.62
CA GLY A 5 0.43 4.35 -17.05
C GLY A 5 0.97 5.66 -17.56
N LYS A 6 0.14 6.70 -17.50
CA LYS A 6 0.64 8.06 -17.74
C LYS A 6 1.53 8.48 -16.56
N PRO A 7 2.57 9.31 -16.78
CA PRO A 7 3.43 9.82 -15.70
C PRO A 7 2.64 10.41 -14.52
N SER A 8 1.57 11.15 -14.82
CA SER A 8 0.67 11.72 -13.81
C SER A 8 -0.07 10.68 -12.96
N GLN A 9 -0.35 9.49 -13.50
CA GLN A 9 -0.97 8.39 -12.74
C GLN A 9 0.04 7.75 -11.78
N TYR A 10 1.31 7.62 -12.19
CA TYR A 10 2.37 7.12 -11.31
C TYR A 10 2.62 8.05 -10.13
N ILE A 11 2.67 9.35 -10.39
CA ILE A 11 2.82 10.38 -9.34
C ILE A 11 1.60 10.37 -8.41
N GLY A 12 0.38 10.35 -8.96
CA GLY A 12 -0.84 10.30 -8.17
C GLY A 12 -0.94 9.06 -7.29
N ALA A 13 -0.58 7.89 -7.85
CA ALA A 13 -0.49 6.62 -7.14
C ALA A 13 0.52 6.67 -5.99
N ALA A 14 1.74 7.14 -6.27
CA ALA A 14 2.80 7.23 -5.26
C ALA A 14 2.44 8.19 -4.12
N LEU A 15 1.93 9.38 -4.44
CA LEU A 15 1.53 10.36 -3.44
C LEU A 15 0.36 9.86 -2.58
N ALA A 16 -0.66 9.25 -3.20
CA ALA A 16 -1.79 8.70 -2.47
C ALA A 16 -1.36 7.53 -1.56
N GLY A 17 -0.49 6.64 -2.06
CA GLY A 17 0.07 5.54 -1.29
C GLY A 17 0.90 6.04 -0.10
N LEU A 18 1.76 7.02 -0.30
CA LEU A 18 2.56 7.62 0.78
C LEU A 18 1.69 8.34 1.81
N ALA A 19 0.71 9.13 1.37
CA ALA A 19 -0.21 9.81 2.29
C ALA A 19 -0.98 8.79 3.17
N ALA A 20 -1.51 7.75 2.55
CA ALA A 20 -2.21 6.69 3.26
C ALA A 20 -1.28 5.88 4.17
N SER A 21 -0.04 5.62 3.75
CA SER A 21 0.90 4.85 4.55
C SER A 21 1.44 5.63 5.75
N VAL A 22 1.65 6.94 5.62
CA VAL A 22 2.04 7.82 6.73
C VAL A 22 0.90 7.98 7.73
N ILE A 23 -0.31 8.31 7.26
CA ILE A 23 -1.47 8.50 8.14
C ILE A 23 -1.86 7.17 8.80
N GLY A 24 -1.98 6.10 8.00
CA GLY A 24 -2.30 4.77 8.52
C GLY A 24 -1.21 4.26 9.45
N GLY A 25 0.07 4.45 9.13
CA GLY A 25 1.18 4.03 9.97
C GLY A 25 1.19 4.73 11.33
N PHE A 26 0.89 6.03 11.35
CA PHE A 26 0.74 6.80 12.58
C PHE A 26 -0.44 6.32 13.44
N VAL A 27 -1.58 6.01 12.83
CA VAL A 27 -2.74 5.46 13.56
C VAL A 27 -2.42 4.08 14.15
N LEU A 28 -1.69 3.24 13.41
CA LEU A 28 -1.30 1.91 13.89
C LEU A 28 -0.28 1.95 15.02
N SER A 29 0.62 2.93 15.01
CA SER A 29 1.62 3.10 16.07
C SER A 29 1.01 3.48 17.41
N MET A 30 -0.22 4.05 17.42
CA MET A 30 -0.92 4.50 18.63
C MET A 30 -1.66 3.40 19.42
N GLY A 31 -1.96 2.23 18.85
CA GLY A 31 -2.82 1.28 19.58
C GLY A 31 -2.82 -0.18 19.13
N PHE A 32 -2.15 -0.55 18.03
CA PHE A 32 -2.36 -1.85 17.39
C PHE A 32 -1.05 -2.58 17.06
N ARG A 33 -0.09 -2.62 17.99
CA ARG A 33 1.19 -3.31 17.79
C ARG A 33 1.03 -4.83 17.81
N GLY A 34 1.43 -5.50 16.72
CA GLY A 34 1.79 -6.92 16.72
C GLY A 34 0.74 -7.91 16.17
N SER A 35 -0.45 -7.46 15.79
CA SER A 35 -1.44 -8.35 15.15
C SER A 35 -1.20 -8.46 13.65
N LEU A 36 -1.20 -9.68 13.11
CA LEU A 36 -1.16 -9.93 11.66
C LEU A 36 -2.35 -9.27 10.94
N PHE A 37 -3.50 -9.19 11.60
CA PHE A 37 -4.71 -8.57 11.06
C PHE A 37 -4.52 -7.09 10.72
N VAL A 38 -3.69 -6.40 11.50
CA VAL A 38 -3.34 -5.00 11.32
C VAL A 38 -2.51 -4.80 10.05
N SER A 39 -1.55 -5.70 9.80
CA SER A 39 -0.74 -5.69 8.58
C SER A 39 -1.59 -5.92 7.32
N LEU A 40 -2.63 -6.77 7.41
CA LEU A 40 -3.59 -6.99 6.31
C LEU A 40 -4.41 -5.73 6.01
N ILE A 41 -5.02 -5.13 7.05
CA ILE A 41 -5.83 -3.91 6.91
C ILE A 41 -4.97 -2.76 6.36
N PHE A 42 -3.73 -2.64 6.84
CA PHE A 42 -2.80 -1.63 6.38
C PHE A 42 -2.46 -1.78 4.90
N GLY A 43 -2.13 -3.00 4.47
CA GLY A 43 -1.89 -3.29 3.05
C GLY A 43 -3.11 -2.97 2.19
N LEU A 44 -4.31 -3.30 2.66
CA LEU A 44 -5.58 -2.99 1.98
C LEU A 44 -5.77 -1.47 1.81
N LEU A 45 -5.56 -0.71 2.88
CA LEU A 45 -5.69 0.75 2.89
C LEU A 45 -4.72 1.41 1.92
N VAL A 46 -3.44 1.01 1.94
CA VAL A 46 -2.42 1.58 1.04
C VAL A 46 -2.68 1.16 -0.40
N GLY A 47 -3.00 -0.11 -0.66
CA GLY A 47 -3.31 -0.59 -2.02
C GLY A 47 -4.52 0.09 -2.63
N GLU A 48 -5.57 0.33 -1.84
CA GLU A 48 -6.75 1.08 -2.25
C GLU A 48 -6.46 2.56 -2.53
N ALA A 49 -5.61 3.19 -1.70
CA ALA A 49 -5.17 4.57 -1.94
C ALA A 49 -4.36 4.69 -3.24
N VAL A 50 -3.43 3.76 -3.48
CA VAL A 50 -2.63 3.68 -4.71
C VAL A 50 -3.53 3.46 -5.93
N ARG A 51 -4.55 2.61 -5.83
CA ARG A 51 -5.56 2.38 -6.88
C ARG A 51 -6.28 3.66 -7.26
N ARG A 52 -6.76 4.42 -6.27
CA ARG A 52 -7.45 5.70 -6.48
C ARG A 52 -6.51 6.71 -7.12
N GLY A 53 -5.27 6.78 -6.66
CA GLY A 53 -4.22 7.63 -7.26
C GLY A 53 -3.88 7.25 -8.71
N ALA A 54 -3.90 5.96 -9.03
CA ALA A 54 -3.66 5.42 -10.38
C ALA A 54 -4.84 5.63 -11.35
N ARG A 55 -5.99 6.11 -10.86
CA ARG A 55 -7.23 6.33 -11.64
C ARG A 55 -7.67 5.07 -12.41
N GLY A 56 -7.64 3.92 -11.75
CA GLY A 56 -8.10 2.64 -12.31
C GLY A 56 -7.10 1.92 -13.23
N ASN A 57 -5.85 2.39 -13.32
CA ASN A 57 -4.82 1.68 -14.07
C ASN A 57 -4.27 0.48 -13.27
N ARG A 58 -4.25 -0.71 -13.90
CA ARG A 58 -3.93 -2.00 -13.26
C ARG A 58 -2.54 -2.54 -13.63
N GLY A 59 -1.65 -1.69 -14.13
CA GLY A 59 -0.30 -2.09 -14.52
C GLY A 59 0.54 -2.63 -13.34
N PRO A 60 1.49 -3.55 -13.58
CA PRO A 60 2.31 -4.17 -12.54
C PRO A 60 3.16 -3.14 -11.77
N ALA A 61 3.51 -2.02 -12.41
CA ALA A 61 4.19 -0.91 -11.75
C ALA A 61 3.38 -0.28 -10.62
N PHE A 62 2.04 -0.29 -10.69
CA PHE A 62 1.20 0.25 -9.60
C PHE A 62 1.12 -0.70 -8.40
N MET A 63 1.19 -2.02 -8.63
CA MET A 63 1.39 -2.99 -7.53
C MET A 63 2.71 -2.75 -6.82
N ALA A 64 3.79 -2.50 -7.58
CA ALA A 64 5.09 -2.19 -7.01
C ALA A 64 5.05 -0.90 -6.17
N ILE A 65 4.36 0.14 -6.64
CA ILE A 65 4.16 1.37 -5.88
C ILE A 65 3.39 1.10 -4.58
N ALA A 66 2.30 0.33 -4.61
CA ALA A 66 1.57 -0.07 -3.41
C ALA A 66 2.43 -0.83 -2.41
N ALA A 67 3.22 -1.80 -2.89
CA ALA A 67 4.12 -2.57 -2.06
C ALA A 67 5.19 -1.68 -1.39
N VAL A 68 5.88 -0.84 -2.17
CA VAL A 68 6.95 0.04 -1.66
C VAL A 68 6.40 1.06 -0.66
N THR A 69 5.27 1.70 -0.97
CA THR A 69 4.66 2.70 -0.06
C THR A 69 4.15 2.07 1.23
N THR A 70 3.64 0.83 1.18
CA THR A 70 3.27 0.05 2.37
C THR A 70 4.50 -0.25 3.23
N LEU A 71 5.61 -0.64 2.62
CA LEU A 71 6.85 -0.92 3.33
C LEU A 71 7.39 0.33 4.05
N ILE A 72 7.37 1.48 3.35
CA ILE A 72 7.77 2.77 3.93
C ILE A 72 6.89 3.11 5.14
N GLY A 73 5.57 2.95 5.03
CA GLY A 73 4.65 3.26 6.12
C GLY A 73 4.80 2.34 7.33
N LEU A 74 5.04 1.03 7.11
CA LEU A 74 5.32 0.09 8.21
C LEU A 74 6.63 0.41 8.93
N LEU A 75 7.69 0.78 8.19
CA LEU A 75 8.96 1.22 8.76
C LEU A 75 8.79 2.53 9.55
N ALA A 76 8.10 3.52 8.96
CA ALA A 76 7.84 4.81 9.60
C ALA A 76 6.98 4.69 10.87
N ALA A 77 6.05 3.73 10.91
CA ALA A 77 5.23 3.43 12.08
C ALA A 77 6.00 2.82 13.25
N GLY A 78 7.29 2.48 13.06
CA GLY A 78 8.09 1.75 14.06
C GLY A 78 7.51 0.36 14.34
N TYR A 79 6.82 -0.24 13.37
CA TYR A 79 6.34 -1.60 13.47
C TYR A 79 7.57 -2.51 13.55
N GLY A 80 7.73 -3.22 14.67
CA GLY A 80 8.87 -4.13 14.86
C GLY A 80 9.01 -5.10 13.68
N PHE A 81 10.25 -5.50 13.36
CA PHE A 81 10.55 -6.30 12.18
C PHE A 81 9.92 -7.71 12.29
N ASN A 82 8.65 -7.83 11.92
CA ASN A 82 7.91 -9.09 11.83
C ASN A 82 7.82 -9.50 10.35
N PRO A 83 8.75 -10.33 9.85
CA PRO A 83 8.88 -10.62 8.42
C PRO A 83 7.58 -11.18 7.80
N MET A 84 6.81 -11.98 8.55
CA MET A 84 5.51 -12.48 8.08
C MET A 84 4.50 -11.34 7.87
N GLY A 85 4.38 -10.42 8.82
CA GLY A 85 3.47 -9.26 8.71
C GLY A 85 3.80 -8.37 7.51
N PHE A 86 5.09 -8.14 7.25
CA PHE A 86 5.55 -7.39 6.07
C PHE A 86 5.14 -8.10 4.77
N VAL A 87 5.39 -9.40 4.65
CA VAL A 87 5.04 -10.19 3.46
C VAL A 87 3.54 -10.14 3.19
N PHE A 88 2.71 -10.34 4.22
CA PHE A 88 1.26 -10.27 4.08
C PHE A 88 0.77 -8.88 3.67
N ALA A 89 1.31 -7.81 4.27
CA ALA A 89 0.95 -6.44 3.92
C ALA A 89 1.31 -6.11 2.46
N LEU A 90 2.49 -6.54 1.99
CA LEU A 90 2.94 -6.34 0.60
C LEU A 90 2.05 -7.06 -0.41
N ILE A 91 1.73 -8.33 -0.14
CA ILE A 91 0.86 -9.15 -1.02
C ILE A 91 -0.52 -8.51 -1.09
N ILE A 92 -1.11 -8.15 0.06
CA ILE A 92 -2.45 -7.57 0.12
C ILE A 92 -2.47 -6.20 -0.55
N ALA A 93 -1.46 -5.35 -0.35
CA ALA A 93 -1.38 -4.05 -1.02
C ALA A 93 -1.33 -4.19 -2.55
N GLY A 94 -0.54 -5.15 -3.05
CA GLY A 94 -0.50 -5.49 -4.48
C GLY A 94 -1.84 -6.01 -5.00
N ILE A 95 -2.49 -6.92 -4.27
CA ILE A 95 -3.82 -7.45 -4.63
C ILE A 95 -4.87 -6.33 -4.60
N ALA A 96 -4.91 -5.50 -3.57
CA ALA A 96 -5.86 -4.40 -3.43
C ALA A 96 -5.71 -3.38 -4.56
N ALA A 97 -4.46 -3.01 -4.90
CA ALA A 97 -4.17 -2.14 -6.04
C ALA A 97 -4.64 -2.72 -7.39
N TYR A 98 -4.73 -4.04 -7.52
CA TYR A 98 -5.10 -4.72 -8.76
C TYR A 98 -6.58 -5.13 -8.85
N ARG A 99 -7.13 -5.76 -7.79
CA ARG A 99 -8.45 -6.41 -7.75
C ARG A 99 -9.60 -5.49 -7.34
N LEU A 100 -9.42 -4.54 -6.40
CA LEU A 100 -10.51 -3.67 -5.93
C LEU A 100 -10.95 -2.60 -6.94
N SER A 101 -10.58 -2.76 -8.21
CA SER A 101 -10.89 -1.84 -9.30
C SER A 101 -12.02 -2.33 -10.21
N GLU A 102 -12.68 -3.44 -9.85
CA GLU A 102 -13.97 -3.88 -10.39
C GLU A 102 -15.12 -3.13 -9.69
#